data_AF-A0A536IIY1-F1
#
_entry.id   AF-A0A536IIY1-F1
#
_cell.length_a   1.000
_cell.length_b   1.000
_cell.length_c   1.000
_cell.angle_alpha   90.00
_cell.angle_beta   90.00
_cell.angle_gamma   90.00
#
_symmetry.space_group_name_H-M   'P 1'
#
loop_
_entity.id
_entity.type
_entity.pdbx_description
1 polymer ?
#
loop_
_entity_poly.entity_id
_entity_poly.type
_entity_poly.pdbx_seq_one_letter_code
_entity_poly.pdbx_strand_id
1 'polypeptide(L)'
;MRRALLAVVTAAGLAIGTVMPTSALGLTQVTLNCDDGTTWTAVVDTDTLTDLVAAVQAMLDYPAGLTCTLIQVPVVTVGAVALAGSGNDPFIVGGGRWQVPSPCESPPHPLDLGEVAKVPGALSYEPIIWSPTHATTTALIFVNIAVNVHQASDGTFFGTLNETIPNQSTDTCTVRESHFTSKPTCLFTAGGANTPRDAAVTSHVTQTSGATFMGAGPDANIHFSFQDNGNPPQGTDMLQGPPLPDDSTCVVVNGVATGTFGTTLSPLANGNISIRNAQP
;
A
#
# COMPACT_ATOMS: atom_id res chain seq x y z
N MET A 1 48.45 -16.46 -1.35
CA MET A 1 47.71 -15.80 -0.26
C MET A 1 46.32 -15.43 -0.79
N ARG A 2 45.31 -16.26 -0.49
CA ARG A 2 43.90 -16.00 -0.86
C ARG A 2 43.16 -15.73 0.44
N ARG A 3 42.59 -14.53 0.60
CA ARG A 3 41.81 -14.14 1.78
C ARG A 3 40.36 -14.51 1.53
N ALA A 4 39.86 -15.53 2.24
CA ALA A 4 38.45 -15.84 2.32
C ALA A 4 37.85 -15.01 3.47
N LEU A 5 36.98 -14.06 3.13
CA LEU A 5 36.15 -13.34 4.10
C LEU A 5 34.91 -14.20 4.35
N LEU A 6 34.81 -14.73 5.57
CA LEU A 6 33.62 -15.41 6.08
C LEU A 6 32.58 -14.35 6.44
N ALA A 7 31.49 -14.30 5.68
CA ALA A 7 30.30 -13.53 6.03
C ALA A 7 29.51 -14.28 7.12
N VAL A 8 29.35 -13.65 8.28
CA VAL A 8 28.49 -14.14 9.36
C VAL A 8 27.04 -13.82 8.98
N VAL A 9 26.26 -14.83 8.64
CA VAL A 9 24.80 -14.72 8.49
C VAL A 9 24.20 -14.83 9.88
N THR A 10 23.77 -13.71 10.45
CA THR A 10 22.94 -13.71 11.66
C THR A 10 21.52 -14.13 11.28
N ALA A 11 21.22 -15.41 11.46
CA ALA A 11 19.84 -15.89 11.51
C ALA A 11 19.24 -15.50 12.87
N ALA A 12 18.47 -14.41 12.90
CA ALA A 12 17.60 -14.11 14.03
C ALA A 12 16.33 -14.98 13.89
N GLY A 13 16.11 -15.85 14.88
CA GLY A 13 15.01 -16.80 14.90
C GLY A 13 13.65 -16.11 14.99
N LEU A 14 12.71 -16.63 14.21
CA LEU A 14 11.29 -16.27 14.25
C LEU A 14 10.66 -16.86 15.51
N ALA A 15 10.30 -16.03 16.48
CA ALA A 15 9.42 -16.41 17.57
C ALA A 15 8.04 -15.81 17.30
N ILE A 16 7.19 -16.55 16.59
CA ILE A 16 5.74 -16.30 16.61
C ILE A 16 5.23 -16.91 17.92
N GLY A 17 5.40 -16.15 19.01
CA GLY A 17 4.76 -16.42 20.28
C GLY A 17 3.96 -15.18 20.64
N THR A 18 2.63 -15.30 20.68
CA THR A 18 1.72 -14.24 21.12
C THR A 18 1.88 -14.04 22.63
N VAL A 19 2.95 -13.36 23.03
CA VAL A 19 3.08 -12.75 24.35
C VAL A 19 3.01 -11.26 24.11
N MET A 20 1.79 -10.72 24.07
CA MET A 20 1.58 -9.29 24.16
C MET A 20 1.99 -8.90 25.60
N PRO A 21 3.07 -8.13 25.80
CA PRO A 21 3.40 -7.67 27.13
C PRO A 21 2.29 -6.72 27.59
N THR A 22 1.63 -7.05 28.70
CA THR A 22 0.67 -6.15 29.34
C THR A 22 1.44 -5.04 30.04
N SER A 23 1.80 -3.99 29.30
CA SER A 23 2.36 -2.76 29.85
C SER A 23 1.30 -2.08 30.74
N ALA A 24 1.64 -1.73 31.98
CA ALA A 24 0.73 -1.08 32.93
C ALA A 24 0.28 0.35 32.50
N LEU A 25 0.79 0.85 31.37
CA LEU A 25 0.45 2.14 30.76
C LEU A 25 -0.07 2.00 29.31
N GLY A 26 -0.25 0.79 28.79
CA GLY A 26 -0.75 0.56 27.42
C GLY A 26 0.20 1.00 26.29
N LEU A 27 1.41 1.46 26.63
CA LEU A 27 2.44 1.91 25.69
C LEU A 27 3.53 0.84 25.51
N THR A 28 4.00 0.71 24.27
CA THR A 28 5.05 -0.23 23.86
C THR A 28 6.07 0.51 23.01
N GLN A 29 7.36 0.29 23.27
CA GLN A 29 8.40 0.78 22.38
C GLN A 29 8.56 -0.22 21.24
N VAL A 30 8.50 0.26 20.01
CA VAL A 30 8.68 -0.53 18.81
C VAL A 30 9.87 -0.02 18.02
N THR A 31 10.56 -0.95 17.38
CA THR A 31 11.59 -0.67 16.37
C THR A 31 11.20 -1.39 15.09
N LEU A 32 11.01 -0.65 14.01
CA LEU A 32 10.71 -1.15 12.68
C LEU A 32 12.00 -1.10 11.84
N ASN A 33 12.46 -2.25 11.37
CA ASN A 33 13.63 -2.38 10.50
C ASN A 33 13.22 -2.94 9.16
N CYS A 34 13.50 -2.22 8.08
CA CYS A 34 13.16 -2.62 6.72
C CYS A 34 14.40 -2.94 5.88
N ASP A 35 14.23 -3.78 4.87
CA ASP A 35 15.30 -4.23 3.95
C ASP A 35 15.83 -3.13 3.03
N ASP A 36 15.15 -1.99 2.96
CA ASP A 36 15.61 -0.75 2.32
C ASP A 36 16.66 0.03 3.15
N GLY A 37 17.04 -0.49 4.33
CA GLY A 37 17.98 0.11 5.27
C GLY A 37 17.34 1.09 6.24
N THR A 38 16.04 1.34 6.15
CA THR A 38 15.32 2.22 7.06
C THR A 38 15.14 1.57 8.43
N THR A 39 15.44 2.32 9.48
CA THR A 39 15.17 1.94 10.86
C THR A 39 14.40 3.06 11.54
N TRP A 40 13.26 2.73 12.15
CA TRP A 40 12.42 3.67 12.88
C TRP A 40 12.13 3.12 14.27
N THR A 41 12.15 3.98 15.30
CA THR A 41 11.81 3.57 16.67
C THR A 41 10.83 4.57 17.26
N ALA A 42 9.75 4.09 17.86
CA ALA A 42 8.78 4.96 18.53
C ALA A 42 8.12 4.27 19.71
N VAL A 43 7.47 5.08 20.54
CA VAL A 43 6.53 4.58 21.54
C VAL A 43 5.13 4.67 20.94
N VAL A 44 4.40 3.57 21.01
CA VAL A 44 3.07 3.41 20.40
C VAL A 44 2.11 2.81 21.42
N ASP A 45 0.83 3.16 21.30
CA ASP A 45 -0.24 2.51 22.06
C ASP A 45 -0.55 1.11 21.49
N THR A 46 -1.45 0.40 22.16
CA THR A 46 -1.82 -0.98 21.81
C THR A 46 -2.53 -1.09 20.46
N ASP A 47 -3.28 -0.06 20.06
CA ASP A 47 -4.01 -0.08 18.79
C ASP A 47 -3.03 0.11 17.64
N THR A 48 -2.20 1.15 17.71
CA THR A 48 -1.11 1.37 16.74
C THR A 48 -0.17 0.15 16.66
N LEU A 49 0.12 -0.52 17.78
CA LEU A 49 0.93 -1.74 17.78
C LEU A 49 0.30 -2.86 16.96
N THR A 50 -1.01 -3.05 17.14
CA THR A 50 -1.79 -4.06 16.41
C THR A 50 -1.75 -3.77 14.92
N ASP A 51 -1.90 -2.50 14.54
CA ASP A 51 -1.86 -2.06 13.15
C ASP A 51 -0.51 -2.30 12.48
N LEU A 52 0.57 -1.97 13.19
CA LEU A 52 1.93 -2.18 12.70
C LEU A 52 2.24 -3.66 12.51
N VAL A 53 1.78 -4.52 13.43
CA VAL A 53 1.91 -5.98 13.27
C VAL A 53 1.16 -6.46 12.04
N ALA A 54 -0.10 -6.05 11.86
CA ALA A 54 -0.91 -6.44 10.71
C ALA A 54 -0.32 -5.95 9.39
N ALA A 55 0.16 -4.70 9.34
CA ALA A 55 0.81 -4.11 8.17
C ALA A 55 2.08 -4.87 7.78
N VAL A 56 2.94 -5.18 8.75
CA VAL A 56 4.19 -5.93 8.52
C VAL A 56 3.91 -7.36 8.05
N GLN A 57 2.88 -8.03 8.60
CA GLN A 57 2.49 -9.35 8.09
C GLN A 57 1.96 -9.26 6.65
N ALA A 58 1.15 -8.26 6.34
CA ALA A 58 0.63 -8.08 4.98
C ALA A 58 1.73 -7.77 3.94
N MET A 59 2.81 -7.07 4.32
CA MET A 59 3.99 -6.90 3.45
C MET A 59 4.67 -8.24 3.10
N LEU A 60 4.64 -9.21 4.02
CA LEU A 60 5.20 -10.54 3.79
C LEU A 60 4.28 -11.39 2.90
N ASP A 61 2.97 -11.32 3.16
CA ASP A 61 1.96 -12.10 2.43
C ASP A 61 1.75 -11.59 0.99
N TYR A 62 1.88 -10.28 0.78
CA TYR A 62 1.69 -9.61 -0.50
C TYR A 62 2.94 -8.77 -0.83
N PRO A 63 4.04 -9.43 -1.23
CA PRO A 63 5.31 -8.76 -1.42
C PRO A 63 5.22 -7.71 -2.52
N ALA A 64 5.74 -6.53 -2.22
CA ALA A 64 5.89 -5.42 -3.15
C ALA A 64 7.31 -4.85 -3.15
N GLY A 65 8.33 -5.68 -2.90
CA GLY A 65 9.74 -5.25 -2.92
C GLY A 65 10.18 -4.41 -1.71
N LEU A 66 9.43 -4.49 -0.61
CA LEU A 66 9.79 -3.92 0.69
C LEU A 66 9.34 -4.92 1.77
N THR A 67 10.26 -5.26 2.66
CA THR A 67 9.98 -6.12 3.81
C THR A 67 10.46 -5.47 5.08
N CYS A 68 9.60 -5.42 6.09
CA CYS A 68 9.92 -4.87 7.40
C CYS A 68 9.82 -5.92 8.49
N THR A 69 10.50 -5.66 9.61
CA THR A 69 10.45 -6.47 10.83
C THR A 69 10.14 -5.54 12.00
N LEU A 70 9.24 -5.97 12.88
CA LEU A 70 8.82 -5.20 14.04
C LEU A 70 9.35 -5.85 15.31
N ILE A 71 10.23 -5.15 16.02
CA ILE A 71 10.77 -5.55 17.31
C ILE A 71 10.03 -4.77 18.39
N GLN A 72 9.52 -5.46 19.40
CA GLN A 72 8.75 -4.85 20.49
C GLN A 72 9.52 -5.00 21.81
N VAL A 73 9.67 -3.89 22.53
CA VAL A 73 10.23 -3.87 23.89
C VAL A 73 9.17 -3.31 24.83
N PRO A 74 8.71 -4.09 25.83
CA PRO A 74 7.80 -3.56 26.85
C PRO A 74 8.46 -2.38 27.56
N VAL A 75 7.75 -1.26 27.66
CA VAL A 75 8.25 -0.12 28.45
C VAL A 75 7.99 -0.42 29.92
N VAL A 76 8.98 -0.99 30.61
CA VAL A 76 8.91 -1.21 32.07
C VAL A 76 9.43 0.04 32.77
N THR A 77 8.54 0.82 33.38
CA THR A 77 8.92 1.99 34.17
C THR A 77 9.53 1.55 35.52
N VAL A 78 10.84 1.28 35.54
CA VAL A 78 11.61 1.14 36.79
C VAL A 78 12.69 2.23 36.83
N GLY A 79 12.35 3.36 37.47
CA GLY A 79 13.24 4.51 37.57
C GLY A 79 13.28 5.35 36.29
N ALA A 80 13.21 6.66 36.42
CA ALA A 80 13.08 7.60 35.32
C ALA A 80 14.28 7.56 34.37
N VAL A 81 14.18 6.78 33.30
CA VAL A 81 14.89 7.02 32.04
C VAL A 81 13.81 7.23 31.00
N ALA A 82 13.48 8.49 30.76
CA ALA A 82 12.66 8.86 29.62
C ALA A 82 13.50 8.51 28.37
N LEU A 83 13.17 7.41 27.70
CA LEU A 83 13.53 7.31 26.29
C LEU A 83 12.77 8.43 25.59
N ALA A 84 13.50 9.45 25.16
CA ALA A 84 13.02 10.44 24.21
C ALA A 84 12.87 9.73 22.85
N GLY A 85 11.82 8.92 22.72
CA GLY A 85 11.39 8.38 21.44
C GLY A 85 10.71 9.51 20.66
N SER A 86 10.96 9.54 19.35
CA SER A 86 10.27 10.30 18.30
C SER A 86 8.77 9.96 18.22
N GLY A 87 8.07 10.03 19.35
CA GLY A 87 6.68 9.58 19.49
C GLY A 87 5.68 10.43 18.72
N ASN A 88 6.07 11.61 18.24
CA ASN A 88 5.18 12.62 17.65
C ASN A 88 5.36 12.78 16.13
N ASP A 89 6.35 12.12 15.54
CA ASP A 89 6.66 12.21 14.12
C ASP A 89 5.58 11.48 13.30
N PRO A 90 5.03 12.12 12.25
CA PRO A 90 4.01 11.48 11.43
C PRO A 90 4.62 10.34 10.61
N PHE A 91 3.83 9.28 10.45
CA PHE A 91 4.21 8.15 9.62
C PHE A 91 2.99 7.52 8.96
N ILE A 92 3.28 6.74 7.93
CA ILE A 92 2.40 5.71 7.41
C ILE A 92 3.19 4.42 7.19
N VAL A 93 2.68 3.32 7.73
CA VAL A 93 3.22 1.97 7.52
C VAL A 93 2.06 1.06 7.13
N GLY A 94 2.22 0.32 6.04
CA GLY A 94 1.11 -0.46 5.50
C GLY A 94 1.54 -1.50 4.48
N GLY A 95 0.76 -2.55 4.34
CA GLY A 95 0.99 -3.62 3.38
C GLY A 95 -0.31 -4.29 3.00
N GLY A 96 -0.32 -4.98 1.85
CA GLY A 96 -1.48 -5.76 1.40
C GLY A 96 -1.62 -5.75 -0.11
N ARG A 97 -2.84 -5.93 -0.58
CA ARG A 97 -3.16 -5.86 -2.01
C ARG A 97 -4.49 -5.20 -2.26
N TRP A 98 -4.69 -4.68 -3.45
CA TRP A 98 -5.94 -4.03 -3.82
C TRP A 98 -6.28 -4.33 -5.28
N GLN A 99 -7.52 -4.07 -5.69
CA GLN A 99 -8.01 -4.38 -7.03
C GLN A 99 -8.15 -3.14 -7.88
N VAL A 100 -7.69 -3.22 -9.13
CA VAL A 100 -7.81 -2.17 -10.13
C VAL A 100 -8.35 -2.70 -11.44
N PRO A 101 -9.00 -1.85 -12.25
CA PRO A 101 -9.30 -2.15 -13.64
C PRO A 101 -8.06 -2.64 -14.38
N SER A 102 -8.18 -3.79 -15.04
CA SER A 102 -7.17 -4.31 -15.93
C SER A 102 -7.03 -3.41 -17.16
N PRO A 103 -5.81 -3.18 -17.68
CA PRO A 103 -5.61 -2.51 -18.97
C PRO A 103 -6.09 -3.35 -20.15
N CYS A 104 -6.44 -4.62 -19.91
CA CYS A 104 -6.86 -5.51 -20.96
C CYS A 104 -8.25 -5.12 -21.45
N GLU A 105 -8.33 -4.67 -22.71
CA GLU A 105 -9.59 -4.62 -23.42
C GLU A 105 -10.21 -6.02 -23.41
N SER A 106 -11.52 -6.11 -23.14
CA SER A 106 -12.25 -7.35 -23.39
C SER A 106 -12.00 -7.76 -24.85
N PRO A 107 -11.62 -9.01 -25.16
CA PRO A 107 -11.53 -9.43 -26.55
C PRO A 107 -12.89 -9.16 -27.22
N PRO A 108 -12.93 -8.62 -28.46
CA PRO A 108 -14.17 -8.62 -29.21
C PRO A 108 -14.60 -10.08 -29.35
N HIS A 109 -15.75 -10.44 -28.78
CA HIS A 109 -16.28 -11.80 -28.90
C HIS A 109 -16.39 -12.16 -30.39
N PRO A 110 -15.74 -13.24 -30.87
CA PRO A 110 -15.88 -13.65 -32.26
C PRO A 110 -17.14 -14.49 -32.41
N LEU A 111 -18.32 -13.86 -32.39
CA LEU A 111 -19.55 -14.41 -32.95
C LEU A 111 -20.47 -13.28 -33.42
N ASP A 112 -20.02 -12.50 -34.40
CA ASP A 112 -20.96 -11.92 -35.37
C ASP A 112 -21.15 -12.94 -36.51
N LEU A 113 -21.83 -14.06 -36.18
CA LEU A 113 -22.51 -14.85 -37.21
C LEU A 113 -23.83 -14.15 -37.49
N GLY A 114 -23.77 -13.10 -38.31
CA GLY A 114 -24.92 -12.22 -38.53
C GLY A 114 -25.02 -11.59 -39.91
N GLU A 115 -24.12 -11.87 -40.86
CA GLU A 115 -24.39 -11.51 -42.25
C GLU A 115 -25.35 -12.55 -42.86
N VAL A 116 -26.65 -12.35 -42.61
CA VAL A 116 -27.69 -13.07 -43.33
C VAL A 116 -27.62 -12.59 -44.78
N ALA A 117 -27.04 -13.42 -45.65
CA ALA A 117 -27.23 -13.28 -47.08
C ALA A 117 -28.74 -13.19 -47.34
N LYS A 118 -29.22 -12.02 -47.78
CA LYS A 118 -30.62 -11.83 -48.18
C LYS A 118 -30.93 -12.80 -49.31
N VAL A 119 -31.55 -13.93 -48.99
CA VAL A 119 -32.28 -14.73 -49.97
C VAL A 119 -33.58 -14.00 -50.25
N PRO A 120 -33.88 -13.59 -51.50
CA PRO A 120 -35.15 -12.97 -51.84
C PRO A 120 -36.29 -13.95 -51.56
N GLY A 121 -37.21 -13.61 -50.64
CA GLY A 121 -38.48 -14.32 -50.44
C GLY A 121 -38.77 -14.91 -49.06
N ALA A 122 -37.94 -14.70 -48.03
CA ALA A 122 -38.25 -15.16 -46.68
C ALA A 122 -39.15 -14.18 -45.91
N LEU A 123 -40.23 -14.71 -45.33
CA LEU A 123 -41.35 -13.99 -44.70
C LEU A 123 -40.92 -13.22 -43.43
N SER A 124 -41.54 -12.06 -43.23
CA SER A 124 -41.41 -11.17 -42.07
C SER A 124 -41.85 -11.83 -40.76
N TYR A 125 -40.97 -11.89 -39.78
CA TYR A 125 -41.32 -12.11 -38.38
C TYR A 125 -40.83 -10.90 -37.55
N GLU A 126 -41.79 -10.23 -36.92
CA GLU A 126 -41.64 -9.06 -36.04
C GLU A 126 -41.10 -9.46 -34.63
N PRO A 127 -40.61 -8.50 -33.82
CA PRO A 127 -39.42 -8.68 -32.99
C PRO A 127 -39.71 -9.27 -31.61
N ILE A 128 -38.81 -10.14 -31.12
CA ILE A 128 -38.74 -10.44 -29.69
C ILE A 128 -37.73 -9.49 -29.06
N ILE A 129 -38.26 -8.63 -28.19
CA ILE A 129 -37.57 -7.74 -27.27
C ILE A 129 -36.77 -8.60 -26.26
N TRP A 130 -35.44 -8.60 -26.36
CA TRP A 130 -34.49 -8.64 -25.24
C TRP A 130 -33.07 -8.43 -25.79
N SER A 131 -32.58 -7.19 -25.82
CA SER A 131 -31.13 -6.97 -25.85
C SER A 131 -30.64 -7.04 -24.40
N PRO A 132 -29.79 -8.01 -24.00
CA PRO A 132 -29.00 -7.77 -22.82
C PRO A 132 -28.05 -6.64 -23.19
N THR A 133 -28.13 -5.53 -22.47
CA THR A 133 -27.01 -4.60 -22.34
C THR A 133 -25.75 -5.44 -22.11
N HIS A 134 -24.84 -5.47 -23.07
CA HIS A 134 -23.56 -6.14 -22.90
C HIS A 134 -22.84 -5.40 -21.76
N ALA A 135 -22.90 -5.97 -20.56
CA ALA A 135 -22.06 -5.53 -19.47
C ALA A 135 -20.63 -5.89 -19.87
N THR A 136 -19.87 -4.91 -20.33
CA THR A 136 -18.41 -5.01 -20.39
C THR A 136 -17.95 -5.17 -18.95
N THR A 137 -17.80 -6.42 -18.49
CA THR A 137 -17.18 -6.69 -17.19
C THR A 137 -15.71 -6.36 -17.33
N THR A 138 -15.30 -5.18 -16.87
CA THR A 138 -13.89 -4.81 -16.76
C THR A 138 -13.21 -5.81 -15.84
N ALA A 139 -12.24 -6.57 -16.37
CA ALA A 139 -11.48 -7.51 -15.57
C ALA A 139 -10.72 -6.74 -14.48
N LEU A 140 -10.64 -7.28 -13.27
CA LEU A 140 -9.87 -6.69 -12.18
C LEU A 140 -8.56 -7.46 -12.01
N ILE A 141 -7.49 -6.74 -11.72
CA ILE A 141 -6.18 -7.29 -11.36
C ILE A 141 -5.78 -6.84 -9.97
N PHE A 142 -4.95 -7.63 -9.31
CA PHE A 142 -4.38 -7.27 -8.03
C PHE A 142 -3.11 -6.45 -8.19
N VAL A 143 -2.92 -5.50 -7.29
CA VAL A 143 -1.69 -4.73 -7.07
C VAL A 143 -1.30 -4.94 -5.61
N ASN A 144 -0.10 -5.46 -5.38
CA ASN A 144 0.48 -5.54 -4.04
C ASN A 144 1.12 -4.20 -3.70
N ILE A 145 0.98 -3.75 -2.47
CA ILE A 145 1.55 -2.50 -1.98
C ILE A 145 2.31 -2.74 -0.68
N ALA A 146 3.42 -2.02 -0.52
CA ALA A 146 4.15 -1.92 0.73
C ALA A 146 4.61 -0.47 0.92
N VAL A 147 4.21 0.11 2.05
CA VAL A 147 4.49 1.51 2.40
C VAL A 147 5.16 1.57 3.78
N ASN A 148 6.27 2.28 3.84
CA ASN A 148 6.99 2.62 5.06
C ASN A 148 7.50 4.05 4.88
N VAL A 149 6.71 5.05 5.27
CA VAL A 149 7.05 6.47 5.04
C VAL A 149 6.97 7.21 6.36
N HIS A 150 8.02 7.96 6.65
CA HIS A 150 8.19 8.70 7.89
C HIS A 150 8.66 10.12 7.59
N GLN A 151 8.30 11.05 8.47
CA GLN A 151 8.90 12.37 8.52
C GLN A 151 9.66 12.54 9.82
N ALA A 152 10.96 12.79 9.76
CA ALA A 152 11.74 13.11 10.95
C ALA A 152 11.44 14.51 11.46
N SER A 153 11.80 14.79 12.71
CA SER A 153 11.64 16.09 13.36
C SER A 153 12.32 17.27 12.63
N ASP A 154 13.32 17.00 11.80
CA ASP A 154 14.00 18.01 10.97
C ASP A 154 13.26 18.30 9.64
N GLY A 155 12.10 17.66 9.44
CA GLY A 155 11.26 17.77 8.25
C GLY A 155 11.67 16.84 7.11
N THR A 156 12.73 16.04 7.26
CA THR A 156 13.19 15.11 6.21
C THR A 156 12.27 13.90 6.10
N PHE A 157 11.98 13.50 4.87
CA PHE A 157 11.20 12.29 4.59
C PHE A 157 12.13 11.11 4.32
N PHE A 158 11.79 9.95 4.86
CA PHE A 158 12.57 8.73 4.67
C PHE A 158 11.67 7.50 4.64
N GLY A 159 12.26 6.38 4.18
CA GLY A 159 11.54 5.13 3.95
C GLY A 159 11.36 4.82 2.46
N THR A 160 10.32 4.05 2.14
CA THR A 160 10.06 3.48 0.82
C THR A 160 8.56 3.25 0.61
N LEU A 161 8.07 3.46 -0.61
CA LEU A 161 6.71 3.12 -1.02
C LEU A 161 6.78 2.39 -2.35
N ASN A 162 6.34 1.15 -2.40
CA ASN A 162 6.49 0.32 -3.58
C ASN A 162 5.18 -0.37 -3.93
N GLU A 163 5.01 -0.65 -5.22
CA GLU A 163 3.94 -1.53 -5.68
C GLU A 163 4.45 -2.58 -6.67
N THR A 164 3.74 -3.69 -6.70
CA THR A 164 3.97 -4.78 -7.64
C THR A 164 2.65 -5.27 -8.17
N ILE A 165 2.50 -5.28 -9.48
CA ILE A 165 1.46 -6.05 -10.15
C ILE A 165 2.05 -7.44 -10.34
N PRO A 166 1.58 -8.50 -9.65
CA PRO A 166 2.09 -9.85 -9.83
C PRO A 166 1.66 -10.43 -11.18
N ASN A 167 2.38 -11.46 -11.62
CA ASN A 167 1.92 -12.30 -12.72
C ASN A 167 0.55 -12.89 -12.37
N GLN A 168 -0.45 -12.62 -13.20
CA GLN A 168 -1.81 -13.09 -13.01
C GLN A 168 -2.55 -13.19 -14.33
N SER A 169 -3.51 -14.08 -14.40
CA SER A 169 -4.38 -14.24 -15.56
C SER A 169 -5.81 -13.92 -15.16
N THR A 170 -6.47 -13.12 -16.00
CA THR A 170 -7.91 -12.92 -15.98
C THR A 170 -8.54 -13.78 -17.07
N ASP A 171 -9.87 -13.81 -17.14
CA ASP A 171 -10.59 -14.47 -18.23
C ASP A 171 -10.29 -13.85 -19.61
N THR A 172 -9.75 -12.62 -19.64
CA THR A 172 -9.55 -11.83 -20.87
C THR A 172 -8.08 -11.67 -21.26
N CYS A 173 -7.13 -11.82 -20.35
CA CYS A 173 -5.71 -11.65 -20.64
C CYS A 173 -4.78 -12.20 -19.55
N THR A 174 -3.48 -12.22 -19.83
CA THR A 174 -2.44 -12.44 -18.82
C THR A 174 -1.64 -11.16 -18.62
N VAL A 175 -1.53 -10.72 -17.38
CA VAL A 175 -0.69 -9.59 -16.97
C VAL A 175 0.63 -10.15 -16.48
N ARG A 176 1.72 -9.60 -17.02
CA ARG A 176 3.08 -9.91 -16.58
C ARG A 176 3.45 -9.04 -15.40
N GLU A 177 4.31 -9.56 -14.56
CA GLU A 177 4.78 -8.84 -13.39
C GLU A 177 5.38 -7.48 -13.77
N SER A 178 4.97 -6.43 -13.09
CA SER A 178 5.55 -5.09 -13.16
C SER A 178 5.75 -4.55 -11.75
N HIS A 179 6.89 -3.90 -11.51
CA HIS A 179 7.25 -3.39 -10.20
C HIS A 179 7.88 -2.02 -10.32
N PHE A 180 7.64 -1.17 -9.32
CA PHE A 180 8.47 0.01 -9.08
C PHE A 180 8.87 0.12 -7.61
N THR A 181 10.04 0.70 -7.41
CA THR A 181 10.50 1.16 -6.10
C THR A 181 10.48 2.68 -6.07
N SER A 182 10.03 3.30 -4.99
CA SER A 182 10.01 4.76 -4.87
C SER A 182 10.40 5.28 -3.48
N LYS A 183 10.85 6.53 -3.43
CA LYS A 183 11.28 7.22 -2.20
C LYS A 183 10.40 8.41 -1.88
N PRO A 184 9.89 8.54 -0.65
CA PRO A 184 8.96 9.61 -0.30
C PRO A 184 9.64 10.98 -0.37
N THR A 185 8.93 11.96 -0.93
CA THR A 185 9.34 13.36 -0.97
C THR A 185 8.38 14.27 -0.18
N CYS A 186 7.21 13.74 0.20
CA CYS A 186 6.22 14.43 1.01
C CYS A 186 5.30 13.41 1.73
N LEU A 187 4.95 13.71 2.99
CA LEU A 187 3.89 13.03 3.75
C LEU A 187 3.00 14.10 4.40
N PHE A 188 1.70 14.09 4.06
CA PHE A 188 0.68 14.96 4.64
C PHE A 188 -0.37 14.08 5.32
N THR A 189 -0.60 14.29 6.62
CA THR A 189 -1.51 13.45 7.43
C THR A 189 -2.58 14.30 8.11
N ALA A 190 -3.79 13.74 8.26
CA ALA A 190 -4.89 14.37 8.99
C ALA A 190 -5.85 13.33 9.59
N GLY A 191 -6.91 13.80 10.22
CA GLY A 191 -7.87 12.98 10.96
C GLY A 191 -7.66 13.05 12.47
N GLY A 192 -8.40 12.25 13.23
CA GLY A 192 -8.39 12.31 14.68
C GLY A 192 -8.92 11.03 15.35
N ALA A 193 -9.13 11.08 16.66
CA ALA A 193 -9.52 9.91 17.44
C ALA A 193 -10.89 9.29 17.07
N ASN A 194 -11.75 10.03 16.36
CA ASN A 194 -13.11 9.61 16.01
C ASN A 194 -13.41 9.69 14.51
N THR A 195 -12.40 9.93 13.68
CA THR A 195 -12.52 9.93 12.22
C THR A 195 -11.42 9.04 11.65
N PRO A 196 -11.59 8.51 10.44
CA PRO A 196 -10.48 7.88 9.73
C PRO A 196 -9.27 8.80 9.72
N ARG A 197 -8.09 8.19 9.74
CA ARG A 197 -6.83 8.92 9.56
C ARG A 197 -6.47 8.87 8.08
N ASP A 198 -6.20 10.02 7.50
CA ASP A 198 -5.89 10.13 6.08
C ASP A 198 -4.42 10.49 5.90
N ALA A 199 -3.80 9.96 4.86
CA ALA A 199 -2.46 10.34 4.45
C ALA A 199 -2.39 10.54 2.93
N ALA A 200 -1.77 11.64 2.50
CA ALA A 200 -1.34 11.84 1.12
C ALA A 200 0.18 11.76 1.05
N VAL A 201 0.71 10.98 0.10
CA VAL A 201 2.15 10.77 -0.07
C VAL A 201 2.52 11.11 -1.51
N THR A 202 3.56 11.93 -1.66
CA THR A 202 4.27 12.06 -2.95
C THR A 202 5.56 11.26 -2.84
N SER A 203 5.80 10.39 -3.81
CA SER A 203 6.99 9.55 -3.84
C SER A 203 7.64 9.58 -5.22
N HIS A 204 8.97 9.61 -5.26
CA HIS A 204 9.76 9.63 -6.49
C HIS A 204 10.20 8.21 -6.86
N VAL A 205 9.81 7.74 -8.04
CA VAL A 205 10.19 6.40 -8.54
C VAL A 205 11.70 6.37 -8.81
N THR A 206 12.40 5.47 -8.14
CA THR A 206 13.86 5.29 -8.25
C THR A 206 14.25 4.09 -9.10
N GLN A 207 13.38 3.08 -9.19
CA GLN A 207 13.62 1.88 -9.98
C GLN A 207 12.31 1.33 -10.53
N THR A 208 12.39 0.73 -11.72
CA THR A 208 11.31 -0.10 -12.28
C THR A 208 11.89 -1.44 -12.73
N SER A 209 11.08 -2.49 -12.68
CA SER A 209 11.46 -3.82 -13.17
C SER A 209 10.24 -4.60 -13.67
N GLY A 210 10.49 -5.65 -14.46
CA GLY A 210 9.43 -6.43 -15.10
C GLY A 210 8.86 -5.75 -16.35
N ALA A 211 7.55 -5.90 -16.56
CA ALA A 211 6.80 -5.15 -17.57
C ALA A 211 6.66 -3.67 -17.18
N THR A 212 6.28 -2.81 -18.12
CA THR A 212 6.01 -1.40 -17.85
C THR A 212 4.87 -1.28 -16.83
N PHE A 213 5.14 -0.61 -15.71
CA PHE A 213 4.12 -0.33 -14.70
C PHE A 213 3.14 0.73 -15.22
N MET A 214 1.85 0.54 -14.99
CA MET A 214 0.82 1.48 -15.43
C MET A 214 0.69 2.63 -14.44
N GLY A 215 0.78 3.87 -14.93
CA GLY A 215 0.71 5.06 -14.08
C GLY A 215 1.99 5.37 -13.30
N ALA A 216 3.04 4.56 -13.44
CA ALA A 216 4.35 4.82 -12.82
C ALA A 216 5.49 4.54 -13.81
N GLY A 217 6.37 5.52 -13.99
CA GLY A 217 7.56 5.42 -14.83
C GLY A 217 8.83 5.71 -14.03
N PRO A 218 10.01 5.35 -14.57
CA PRO A 218 11.28 5.76 -13.96
C PRO A 218 11.33 7.29 -13.85
N ASP A 219 11.83 7.78 -12.71
CA ASP A 219 11.96 9.22 -12.39
C ASP A 219 10.62 10.00 -12.34
N ALA A 220 9.48 9.31 -12.24
CA ALA A 220 8.19 9.95 -12.04
C ALA A 220 7.94 10.26 -10.56
N ASN A 221 7.28 11.40 -10.29
CA ASN A 221 6.62 11.61 -9.00
C ASN A 221 5.21 11.03 -9.08
N ILE A 222 4.91 10.14 -8.15
CA ILE A 222 3.61 9.46 -8.05
C ILE A 222 2.94 9.86 -6.74
N HIS A 223 1.62 9.94 -6.79
CA HIS A 223 0.80 10.38 -5.66
C HIS A 223 -0.03 9.21 -5.14
N PHE A 224 -0.10 9.10 -3.82
CA PHE A 224 -0.94 8.15 -3.14
C PHE A 224 -1.85 8.87 -2.16
N SER A 225 -3.04 8.32 -1.98
CA SER A 225 -3.91 8.65 -0.85
C SER A 225 -4.19 7.37 -0.07
N PHE A 226 -4.22 7.49 1.25
CA PHE A 226 -4.50 6.39 2.16
C PHE A 226 -5.52 6.84 3.18
N GLN A 227 -6.36 5.90 3.60
CA GLN A 227 -7.29 6.06 4.69
C GLN A 227 -7.21 4.84 5.59
N ASP A 228 -6.78 5.07 6.82
CA ASP A 228 -6.77 4.14 7.93
C ASP A 228 -8.14 4.23 8.63
N ASN A 229 -8.93 3.17 8.48
CA ASN A 229 -10.28 3.03 9.02
C ASN A 229 -10.28 2.31 10.38
N GLY A 230 -9.14 2.29 11.06
CA GLY A 230 -8.90 1.63 12.33
C GLY A 230 -8.49 0.17 12.20
N ASN A 231 -8.00 -0.40 13.30
CA ASN A 231 -7.42 -1.74 13.29
C ASN A 231 -8.38 -2.79 12.73
N PRO A 232 -7.91 -3.83 12.05
CA PRO A 232 -8.75 -4.96 11.69
C PRO A 232 -9.28 -5.60 12.98
N PRO A 233 -10.60 -5.77 13.18
CA PRO A 233 -11.68 -5.83 12.18
C PRO A 233 -12.60 -4.59 12.08
N GLN A 234 -12.19 -3.43 12.61
CA GLN A 234 -13.03 -2.24 12.77
C GLN A 234 -13.45 -1.62 11.44
N GLY A 235 -12.54 -1.61 10.47
CA GLY A 235 -12.78 -1.05 9.14
C GLY A 235 -11.91 -1.73 8.09
N THR A 236 -12.23 -1.49 6.83
CA THR A 236 -11.34 -1.84 5.72
C THR A 236 -10.60 -0.58 5.33
N ASP A 237 -9.28 -0.60 5.44
CA ASP A 237 -8.46 0.52 4.98
C ASP A 237 -8.62 0.71 3.48
N MET A 238 -8.41 1.94 3.04
CA MET A 238 -8.60 2.31 1.64
C MET A 238 -7.37 3.03 1.12
N LEU A 239 -7.14 2.91 -0.18
CA LEU A 239 -6.05 3.62 -0.83
C LEU A 239 -6.39 4.00 -2.27
N GLN A 240 -5.68 5.01 -2.76
CA GLN A 240 -5.60 5.37 -4.16
C GLN A 240 -4.12 5.56 -4.50
N GLY A 241 -3.75 5.13 -5.70
CA GLY A 241 -2.42 5.28 -6.27
C GLY A 241 -2.39 4.72 -7.69
N PRO A 242 -1.24 4.73 -8.36
CA PRO A 242 -1.07 4.01 -9.62
C PRO A 242 -1.53 2.55 -9.48
N PRO A 243 -2.19 1.95 -10.49
CA PRO A 243 -2.47 2.48 -11.82
C PRO A 243 -3.73 3.34 -11.91
N LEU A 244 -4.43 3.63 -10.81
CA LEU A 244 -5.54 4.58 -10.86
C LEU A 244 -5.02 6.00 -11.12
N PRO A 245 -5.81 6.86 -11.78
CA PRO A 245 -5.44 8.26 -11.96
C PRO A 245 -5.27 8.96 -10.62
N ASP A 246 -4.17 9.71 -10.47
CA ASP A 246 -3.89 10.55 -9.31
C ASP A 246 -5.05 11.50 -9.01
N ASP A 247 -5.51 11.51 -7.76
CA ASP A 247 -6.54 12.44 -7.27
C ASP A 247 -6.18 13.10 -5.92
N SER A 248 -4.95 12.90 -5.45
CA SER A 248 -4.40 13.49 -4.24
C SER A 248 -3.20 14.40 -4.53
N THR A 249 -2.82 15.23 -3.56
CA THR A 249 -1.62 16.05 -3.64
C THR A 249 -0.88 16.05 -2.31
N CYS A 250 0.45 16.07 -2.35
CA CYS A 250 1.30 16.37 -1.20
C CYS A 250 2.50 17.17 -1.68
N VAL A 251 2.66 18.38 -1.16
CA VAL A 251 3.76 19.28 -1.47
C VAL A 251 4.35 19.89 -0.20
N VAL A 252 5.63 20.23 -0.23
CA VAL A 252 6.29 20.94 0.87
C VAL A 252 6.33 22.42 0.55
N VAL A 253 5.61 23.23 1.33
CA VAL A 253 5.57 24.69 1.20
C VAL A 253 6.15 25.30 2.47
N ASN A 254 7.25 26.04 2.33
CA ASN A 254 7.97 26.66 3.45
C ASN A 254 8.35 25.68 4.57
N GLY A 255 8.75 24.45 4.20
CA GLY A 255 9.12 23.40 5.15
C GLY A 255 7.95 22.66 5.81
N VAL A 256 6.71 22.94 5.39
CA VAL A 256 5.51 22.27 5.90
C VAL A 256 4.85 21.47 4.78
N ALA A 257 4.56 20.20 5.05
CA ALA A 257 3.79 19.36 4.13
C ALA A 257 2.32 19.80 4.12
N THR A 258 1.78 20.05 2.93
CA THR A 258 0.37 20.41 2.71
C THR A 258 -0.16 19.65 1.49
N GLY A 259 -1.47 19.44 1.43
CA GLY A 259 -2.02 18.61 0.37
C GLY A 259 -3.54 18.45 0.40
N THR A 260 -4.00 17.55 -0.45
CA THR A 260 -5.39 17.10 -0.54
C THR A 260 -5.43 15.57 -0.54
N PHE A 261 -6.40 15.01 0.15
CA PHE A 261 -6.64 13.56 0.11
C PHE A 261 -7.47 13.19 -1.11
N GLY A 262 -7.25 11.97 -1.60
CA GLY A 262 -8.01 11.39 -2.68
C GLY A 262 -9.48 11.18 -2.31
N THR A 263 -10.33 11.13 -3.32
CA THR A 263 -11.78 10.94 -3.16
C THR A 263 -12.26 9.63 -3.74
N THR A 264 -11.45 8.99 -4.58
CA THR A 264 -11.76 7.72 -5.26
C THR A 264 -10.90 6.57 -4.71
N LEU A 265 -10.99 6.37 -3.39
CA LEU A 265 -10.25 5.31 -2.70
C LEU A 265 -10.83 3.93 -3.00
N SER A 266 -9.95 2.94 -3.15
CA SER A 266 -10.26 1.53 -3.33
C SER A 266 -9.96 0.74 -2.05
N PRO A 267 -10.74 -0.30 -1.71
CA PRO A 267 -10.49 -1.10 -0.51
C PRO A 267 -9.14 -1.84 -0.59
N LEU A 268 -8.37 -1.78 0.50
CA LEU A 268 -7.21 -2.63 0.72
C LEU A 268 -7.69 -4.01 1.17
N ALA A 269 -7.43 -5.02 0.34
CA ALA A 269 -7.74 -6.40 0.65
C ALA A 269 -6.55 -7.07 1.35
N ASN A 270 -6.86 -7.86 2.38
CA ASN A 270 -5.89 -8.68 3.11
C ASN A 270 -4.65 -7.89 3.56
N GLY A 271 -4.88 -6.65 3.99
CA GLY A 271 -3.84 -5.70 4.35
C GLY A 271 -4.22 -4.86 5.55
N ASN A 272 -3.29 -4.00 5.94
CA ASN A 272 -3.52 -2.98 6.95
C ASN A 272 -2.65 -1.75 6.68
N ILE A 273 -3.13 -0.59 7.10
CA ILE A 273 -2.46 0.71 7.08
C ILE A 273 -2.53 1.28 8.50
N SER A 274 -1.38 1.73 9.01
CA SER A 274 -1.29 2.47 10.26
C SER A 274 -0.82 3.89 9.96
N ILE A 275 -1.64 4.88 10.32
CA ILE A 275 -1.29 6.30 10.15
C ILE A 275 -1.14 6.99 11.51
N ARG A 276 -0.03 7.72 11.67
CA ARG A 276 0.16 8.66 12.77
C ARG A 276 0.22 10.09 12.24
N ASN A 277 -0.61 10.95 12.81
CA ASN A 277 -0.58 12.38 12.55
C ASN A 277 0.57 13.04 13.32
N ALA A 278 1.07 14.15 12.79
CA ALA A 278 1.98 15.00 13.53
C ALA A 278 1.26 15.52 14.79
N GLN A 279 1.84 15.28 15.97
CA GLN A 279 1.32 15.87 17.20
C GLN A 279 2.01 17.21 17.48
N PRO A 280 1.26 18.26 17.88
CA PRO A 280 1.82 19.57 18.20
C PRO A 280 2.72 19.55 19.45
#